data_AF-A0A6H1MXY1-F1
#
_entry.id   AF-A0A6H1MXY1-F1
#
_cell.length_a   1.000
_cell.length_b   1.000
_cell.length_c   1.000
_cell.angle_alpha   90.00
_cell.angle_beta   90.00
_cell.angle_gamma   90.00
#
_symmetry.space_group_name_H-M   'P 1'
#
loop_
_entity.id
_entity.type
_entity.pdbx_description
1 polymer ?
#
loop_
_entity_poly.entity_id
_entity_poly.type
_entity_poly.pdbx_seq_one_letter_code
_entity_poly.pdbx_strand_id
1 'polypeptide(L)' 'MRTLAEERGLSTRAYVERMVAATPTEEERTARAVAYVRANLCPDLTEADVRAAQEWRAAIAAGQVGERR' A
#
# COMPACT_ATOMS: atom_id res chain seq x y z
N MET A 1 -21.67 -1.70 -3.45
CA MET A 1 -21.20 -3.02 -3.97
C MET A 1 -22.23 -3.68 -4.88
N ARG A 2 -23.48 -3.89 -4.44
CA ARG A 2 -24.53 -4.51 -5.28
C ARG A 2 -24.75 -3.79 -6.62
N THR A 3 -24.89 -2.46 -6.61
CA THR A 3 -25.07 -1.63 -7.83
C THR A 3 -23.91 -1.79 -8.82
N LEU A 4 -22.65 -1.78 -8.35
CA LEU A 4 -21.46 -1.95 -9.20
C LEU A 4 -21.32 -3.38 -9.76
N ALA A 5 -21.84 -4.38 -9.03
CA ALA A 5 -21.88 -5.75 -9.49
C ALA A 5 -22.93 -5.92 -10.59
N GLU A 6 -24.13 -5.36 -10.39
CA GLU A 6 -25.23 -5.35 -11.36
C GLU A 6 -24.83 -4.61 -12.67
N GLU A 7 -24.16 -3.46 -12.58
CA GLU A 7 -23.61 -2.73 -13.74
C GLU A 7 -22.62 -3.54 -14.58
N ARG A 8 -21.94 -4.52 -13.97
CA ARG A 8 -20.98 -5.40 -14.65
C ARG A 8 -21.55 -6.78 -14.95
N GLY A 9 -22.86 -7.01 -14.76
CA GLY A 9 -23.50 -8.31 -14.96
C GLY A 9 -22.95 -9.42 -14.05
N LEU A 10 -22.35 -9.04 -12.91
CA LEU A 10 -21.74 -9.96 -11.95
C LEU A 10 -22.62 -10.08 -10.71
N SER A 11 -22.57 -11.24 -10.06
CA SER A 11 -23.03 -11.32 -8.67
C SER A 11 -22.12 -10.48 -7.77
N THR A 12 -22.66 -9.96 -6.66
CA THR A 12 -21.87 -9.22 -5.67
C THR A 12 -20.64 -10.00 -5.21
N ARG A 13 -20.76 -11.34 -5.06
CA ARG A 13 -19.66 -12.23 -4.70
C ARG A 13 -18.56 -12.25 -5.76
N ALA A 14 -18.93 -12.48 -7.03
CA ALA A 14 -17.97 -12.51 -8.14
C ALA A 14 -17.28 -11.15 -8.34
N TYR A 15 -18.01 -10.06 -8.08
CA TYR A 15 -17.44 -8.71 -8.11
C TYR A 15 -16.39 -8.50 -7.01
N VAL A 16 -16.66 -8.96 -5.78
CA VAL A 16 -15.70 -8.89 -4.66
C VAL A 16 -14.48 -9.76 -4.93
N GLU A 17 -14.65 -11.01 -5.39
CA GLU A 17 -13.54 -11.91 -5.72
C GLU A 17 -12.62 -11.27 -6.79
N ARG A 18 -13.22 -10.67 -7.83
CA ARG A 18 -12.47 -9.92 -8.85
C ARG A 18 -11.76 -8.70 -8.29
N MET A 19 -12.40 -7.94 -7.39
CA MET A 19 -11.77 -6.78 -6.77
C MET A 19 -10.58 -7.18 -5.90
N VAL A 20 -10.72 -8.22 -5.09
CA VAL A 20 -9.64 -8.73 -4.23
C VAL A 20 -8.47 -9.19 -5.09
N ALA A 21 -8.72 -9.95 -6.16
CA ALA A 21 -7.68 -10.38 -7.09
C ALA A 21 -6.99 -9.23 -7.84
N ALA A 22 -7.69 -8.11 -8.07
CA ALA A 22 -7.15 -6.93 -8.73
C ALA A 22 -6.53 -5.90 -7.78
N THR A 23 -6.69 -6.09 -6.46
CA THR A 23 -6.13 -5.18 -5.47
C THR A 23 -4.65 -5.51 -5.27
N PRO A 24 -3.73 -4.57 -5.56
CA PRO A 24 -2.31 -4.84 -5.40
C PRO A 24 -1.99 -5.13 -3.94
N THR A 25 -1.04 -6.03 -3.68
CA THR A 25 -0.58 -6.35 -2.32
C THR A 25 0.12 -5.14 -1.68
N GLU A 26 0.37 -5.20 -0.37
CA GLU A 26 1.11 -4.13 0.30
C GLU A 26 2.54 -3.99 -0.25
N GLU A 27 3.19 -5.11 -0.56
CA GLU A 27 4.52 -5.15 -1.16
C GLU A 27 4.51 -4.49 -2.55
N GLU A 28 3.54 -4.82 -3.39
CA GLU A 28 3.42 -4.25 -4.75
C GLU A 28 3.17 -2.74 -4.70
N ARG A 29 2.30 -2.27 -3.79
CA ARG A 29 2.07 -0.83 -3.60
C ARG A 29 3.33 -0.13 -3.10
N THR A 30 4.07 -0.74 -2.19
CA THR A 30 5.31 -0.20 -1.64
C THR A 30 6.37 -0.08 -2.71
N ALA A 31 6.60 -1.14 -3.50
CA ALA A 31 7.54 -1.14 -4.61
C ALA A 31 7.21 -0.04 -5.63
N ARG A 32 5.93 0.12 -5.99
CA ARG A 32 5.48 1.18 -6.89
C ARG A 32 5.73 2.58 -6.33
N ALA A 33 5.49 2.79 -5.04
CA ALA A 33 5.75 4.07 -4.39
C ALA A 33 7.24 4.41 -4.36
N VAL A 34 8.10 3.46 -3.99
CA VAL A 34 9.57 3.63 -4.00
C VAL A 34 10.07 3.96 -5.41
N ALA A 35 9.59 3.23 -6.43
CA ALA A 35 9.96 3.50 -7.81
C ALA A 35 9.57 4.92 -8.25
N TYR A 36 8.36 5.37 -7.89
CA TYR A 36 7.92 6.74 -8.18
C TYR A 36 8.80 7.79 -7.50
N VAL A 37 9.12 7.61 -6.22
CA VAL A 37 9.98 8.54 -5.47
C VAL A 37 11.37 8.61 -6.09
N ARG A 38 11.98 7.47 -6.41
CA ARG A 38 13.29 7.42 -7.09
C ARG A 38 13.26 8.12 -8.45
N ALA A 39 12.18 7.94 -9.21
CA ALA A 39 12.09 8.52 -10.54
C ALA A 39 11.83 10.04 -10.52
N ASN A 40 11.16 10.59 -9.49
CA ASN A 40 10.61 11.96 -9.56
C ASN A 40 11.02 12.89 -8.43
N LEU A 41 11.40 12.37 -7.26
CA LEU A 41 11.52 13.18 -6.04
C LEU A 41 12.90 13.05 -5.37
N CYS A 42 13.45 11.85 -5.30
CA CYS A 42 14.73 11.57 -4.66
C CYS A 42 15.44 10.40 -5.37
N PRO A 43 16.23 10.69 -6.43
CA PRO A 43 16.94 9.66 -7.20
C PRO A 43 17.91 8.82 -6.38
N ASP A 44 18.51 9.43 -5.36
CA ASP A 44 19.52 8.81 -4.51
C ASP A 44 18.93 8.01 -3.32
N LEU A 45 17.60 7.85 -3.27
CA LEU A 45 16.93 7.09 -2.20
C LEU A 45 17.43 5.65 -2.14
N THR A 46 18.09 5.29 -1.04
CA THR A 46 18.70 3.98 -0.85
C THR A 46 17.73 2.96 -0.25
N GLU A 47 18.07 1.67 -0.33
CA GLU A 47 17.32 0.62 0.39
C GLU A 47 17.40 0.77 1.91
N ALA A 48 18.48 1.38 2.43
CA ALA A 48 18.62 1.64 3.86
C ALA A 48 17.58 2.67 4.33
N ASP A 49 17.32 3.70 3.54
CA ASP A 49 16.30 4.73 3.82
C ASP A 49 14.89 4.11 3.82
N VAL A 50 14.60 3.24 2.84
CA VAL A 50 13.33 2.51 2.75
C VAL A 50 13.12 1.63 3.98
N ARG A 51 14.16 0.88 4.39
CA ARG A 51 14.10 0.04 5.60
C ARG A 51 13.89 0.88 6.86
N ALA A 52 14.61 1.99 7.03
CA ALA A 52 14.44 2.88 8.17
C ALA A 52 13.01 3.45 8.25
N ALA A 53 12.42 3.81 7.12
CA ALA A 53 11.03 4.27 7.07
C ALA A 53 10.03 3.16 7.43
N GLN A 54 10.26 1.92 6.99
CA GLN A 54 9.44 0.76 7.36
C GLN A 54 9.52 0.46 8.86
N GLU A 55 10.73 0.48 9.44
CA GLU A 55 10.95 0.31 10.87
C GLU A 55 10.26 1.40 11.68
N TRP A 56 10.37 2.66 11.25
CA TRP A 56 9.67 3.78 11.89
C TRP A 56 8.15 3.63 11.85
N ARG A 57 7.59 3.22 10.71
CA ARG A 57 6.15 2.93 10.59
C ARG A 57 5.72 1.78 11.50
N ALA A 58 6.52 0.71 11.59
CA ALA A 58 6.26 -0.41 12.49
C ALA A 58 6.29 0.05 13.96
N ALA A 59 7.24 0.91 14.32
CA ALA A 59 7.35 1.47 15.67
C ALA A 59 6.17 2.39 16.02
N ILE A 60 5.64 3.17 15.06
CA ILE A 60 4.38 3.91 15.23
C ILE A 60 3.21 2.94 15.47
N ALA A 61 3.07 1.91 14.63
CA ALA A 61 2.00 0.93 14.75
C ALA A 61 2.06 0.16 16.08
N ALA A 62 3.27 -0.08 16.60
CA ALA A 62 3.51 -0.68 17.89
C ALA A 62 3.34 0.29 19.08
N GLY A 63 3.04 1.58 18.82
CA GLY A 63 2.92 2.60 19.86
C GLY A 63 4.25 2.98 20.53
N GLN A 64 5.38 2.61 19.93
CA GLN A 64 6.73 2.84 20.46
C GLN A 64 7.25 4.24 20.11
N VAL A 65 6.59 4.94 19.19
CA VAL A 65 6.92 6.31 18.78
C VAL A 65 5.72 7.20 19.13
N GLY A 66 5.88 8.09 20.11
CA GLY A 66 4.79 8.94 20.57
C GLY A 66 5.00 9.67 21.91
N GLU A 67 6.00 9.29 22.71
CA GLU A 67 6.35 10.09 23.88
C GLU A 67 7.08 11.36 23.43
N ARG A 68 6.35 12.47 23.37
CA ARG A 68 6.96 13.78 23.62
C ARG A 68 7.60 13.71 25.00
N ARG A 69 8.93 13.76 25.03
CA ARG A 69 9.66 14.11 26.24
C ARG A 69 9.65 15.61 26.44
#